data_AF-A0A1H6JP70-F1
#
_entry.id   AF-A0A1H6JP70-F1
#
_cell.length_a   1.000
_cell.length_b   1.000
_cell.length_c   1.000
_cell.angle_alpha   90.00
_cell.angle_beta   90.00
_cell.angle_gamma   90.00
#
_symmetry.space_group_name_H-M   'P 1'
#
loop_
_entity.id
_entity.type
_entity.pdbx_description
1 polymer ?
#
loop_
_entity_poly.entity_id
_entity_poly.type
_entity_poly.pdbx_seq_one_letter_code
_entity_poly.pdbx_strand_id
1 'polypeptide(L)'
;MRYTKASNKLNLKIIIPIFAATLIGTIWMLLSKNNIGEIGLTDNYQAKQIIWHDETKYKGISISVNTTKDQFNEGRSTILVVTPVTQNKTINKTLRQLSQKFIDEFYKEAKKQESSYKKYVAETNLEAATFITNYVQHFDVSFVSEDYIAFIFNQHTNTGGSGNDSISSRIFHRASGKEIYLSDFFSNDTYLSTLSEISRTKLHKKYPQENNIFIEDGTTPKQENFDSVVLTQKGLLISFDKYQVAPGSEGIVKILIPFKDLSEFLLPKIKELFQ
;
A
#
# COMPACT_ATOMS: atom_id res chain seq x y z
N MET A 1 -18.20 44.73 -48.44
CA MET A 1 -17.02 43.89 -48.18
C MET A 1 -17.14 43.37 -46.74
N ARG A 2 -17.63 42.14 -46.57
CA ARG A 2 -17.84 41.47 -45.27
C ARG A 2 -16.75 40.41 -45.13
N TYR A 3 -16.04 40.38 -44.01
CA TYR A 3 -15.38 39.16 -43.53
C TYR A 3 -15.65 39.01 -42.04
N THR A 4 -16.55 38.09 -41.74
CA THR A 4 -16.89 37.53 -40.44
C THR A 4 -15.74 36.69 -39.90
N LYS A 5 -15.32 36.94 -38.66
CA LYS A 5 -14.31 36.13 -37.95
C LYS A 5 -15.01 34.90 -37.34
N ALA A 6 -14.76 33.73 -37.92
CA ALA A 6 -15.29 32.45 -37.46
C ALA A 6 -14.68 32.05 -36.11
N SER A 7 -15.51 31.60 -35.17
CA SER A 7 -15.10 30.98 -33.92
C SER A 7 -14.64 29.54 -34.20
N ASN A 8 -13.34 29.29 -34.16
CA ASN A 8 -12.83 27.92 -34.07
C ASN A 8 -12.77 27.52 -32.59
N LYS A 9 -13.78 26.76 -32.14
CA LYS A 9 -13.66 25.91 -30.94
C LYS A 9 -12.60 24.85 -31.25
N LEU A 10 -11.38 25.04 -30.74
CA LEU A 10 -10.37 24.00 -30.77
C LEU A 10 -10.78 22.96 -29.72
N ASN A 11 -11.23 21.80 -30.20
CA ASN A 11 -11.53 20.63 -29.38
C ASN A 11 -10.21 20.08 -28.85
N LEU A 12 -9.76 20.57 -27.68
CA LEU A 12 -8.59 20.04 -27.01
C LEU A 12 -9.01 18.73 -26.33
N LYS A 13 -8.86 17.62 -27.06
CA LYS A 13 -8.86 16.29 -26.45
C LYS A 13 -7.77 16.28 -25.39
N ILE A 14 -8.17 16.18 -24.12
CA ILE A 14 -7.28 16.04 -22.97
C ILE A 14 -6.41 14.80 -23.22
N ILE A 15 -5.13 15.03 -23.51
CA ILE A 15 -4.11 13.98 -23.55
C ILE A 15 -3.79 13.68 -22.10
N ILE A 16 -4.42 12.62 -21.58
CA ILE A 16 -4.07 12.03 -20.27
C ILE A 16 -2.60 11.59 -20.37
N PRO A 17 -1.68 12.07 -19.49
CA PRO A 17 -0.34 11.52 -19.45
C PRO A 17 -0.42 10.07 -18.95
N ILE A 18 -0.18 9.16 -19.89
CA ILE A 18 -0.06 7.73 -19.66
C ILE A 18 1.21 7.49 -18.85
N PHE A 19 1.09 7.33 -17.53
CA PHE A 19 2.19 6.79 -16.71
C PHE A 19 1.76 5.67 -15.72
N ALA A 20 0.55 5.11 -15.89
CA ALA A 20 0.08 3.94 -15.12
C ALA A 20 -0.34 2.74 -16.00
N ALA A 21 0.16 2.64 -17.24
CA ALA A 21 -0.33 1.65 -18.20
C ALA A 21 0.20 0.22 -18.05
N THR A 22 1.17 -0.06 -17.17
CA THR A 22 1.74 -1.41 -17.08
C THR A 22 1.02 -2.37 -16.14
N LEU A 23 0.11 -1.91 -15.27
CA LEU A 23 -0.75 -2.79 -14.47
C LEU A 23 -2.22 -2.84 -14.93
N ILE A 24 -2.70 -1.85 -15.70
CA ILE A 24 -4.10 -1.80 -16.15
C ILE A 24 -4.36 -2.85 -17.26
N GLY A 25 -3.35 -3.16 -18.07
CA GLY A 25 -3.48 -4.07 -19.23
C GLY A 25 -3.81 -5.51 -18.86
N THR A 26 -3.35 -6.01 -17.71
CA THR A 26 -3.64 -7.40 -17.29
C THR A 26 -5.06 -7.54 -16.74
N ILE A 27 -5.61 -6.49 -16.14
CA ILE A 27 -6.96 -6.49 -15.56
C ILE A 27 -8.04 -6.41 -16.64
N TRP A 28 -7.83 -5.65 -17.72
CA TRP A 28 -8.80 -5.58 -18.83
C TRP A 28 -8.97 -6.93 -19.57
N MET A 29 -7.93 -7.77 -19.57
CA MET A 29 -7.98 -9.08 -20.24
C MET A 29 -8.68 -10.15 -19.39
N LEU A 30 -8.73 -9.99 -18.07
CA LEU A 30 -9.42 -10.90 -17.13
C LEU A 30 -10.91 -10.54 -16.92
N LEU A 31 -11.33 -9.32 -17.27
CA LEU A 31 -12.70 -8.79 -17.11
C LEU A 31 -13.78 -9.45 -18.00
N SER A 32 -13.44 -10.43 -18.85
CA SER A 32 -14.42 -11.08 -19.74
C SER A 32 -15.01 -12.39 -19.22
N LYS A 33 -14.55 -12.92 -18.07
CA LYS A 33 -14.99 -14.24 -17.59
C LYS A 33 -15.34 -14.26 -16.11
N ASN A 34 -16.66 -14.28 -15.88
CA ASN A 34 -17.39 -14.99 -14.83
C ASN A 34 -17.85 -14.24 -13.55
N ASN A 35 -19.17 -14.40 -13.35
CA ASN A 35 -19.99 -14.41 -12.13
C ASN A 35 -20.15 -13.11 -11.31
N ILE A 36 -21.25 -12.42 -11.65
CA ILE A 36 -21.83 -11.28 -10.91
C ILE A 36 -22.58 -11.82 -9.68
N GLY A 37 -22.12 -11.49 -8.47
CA GLY A 37 -22.81 -11.76 -7.21
C GLY A 37 -23.71 -10.60 -6.76
N GLU A 38 -24.69 -10.90 -5.91
CA GLU A 38 -25.84 -10.06 -5.51
C GLU A 38 -25.51 -8.69 -4.89
N ILE A 39 -26.40 -7.73 -5.17
CA ILE A 39 -26.33 -6.31 -4.79
C ILE A 39 -27.23 -6.09 -3.57
N GLY A 40 -26.64 -5.69 -2.44
CA GLY A 40 -27.37 -5.20 -1.27
C GLY A 40 -27.05 -3.72 -1.04
N LEU A 41 -28.10 -2.89 -0.87
CA LEU A 41 -27.99 -1.43 -0.66
C LEU A 41 -28.24 -1.10 0.81
N THR A 42 -27.40 -0.28 1.45
CA THR A 42 -27.68 0.27 2.79
C THR A 42 -27.32 1.75 2.89
N ASP A 43 -28.22 2.62 3.34
CA ASP A 43 -28.03 4.07 3.34
C ASP A 43 -26.91 4.58 4.29
N ASN A 44 -25.70 4.75 3.75
CA ASN A 44 -24.66 5.71 4.18
C ASN A 44 -23.52 5.66 3.14
N TYR A 45 -23.21 6.79 2.50
CA TYR A 45 -22.12 7.01 1.52
C TYR A 45 -21.66 5.73 0.81
N GLN A 46 -22.48 5.24 -0.12
CA GLN A 46 -22.33 3.90 -0.70
C GLN A 46 -21.15 3.81 -1.65
N ALA A 47 -19.98 3.54 -1.07
CA ALA A 47 -18.94 2.76 -1.72
C ALA A 47 -19.58 1.53 -2.38
N LYS A 48 -19.39 1.35 -3.69
CA LYS A 48 -19.85 0.14 -4.38
C LYS A 48 -19.06 -1.06 -3.84
N GLN A 49 -19.61 -1.76 -2.85
CA GLN A 49 -19.04 -3.01 -2.33
C GLN A 49 -19.12 -4.07 -3.41
N ILE A 50 -17.99 -4.36 -4.05
CA ILE A 50 -17.87 -5.53 -4.94
C ILE A 50 -17.10 -6.59 -4.18
N ILE A 51 -17.77 -7.73 -3.92
CA ILE A 51 -17.15 -8.88 -3.28
C ILE A 51 -16.61 -9.82 -4.35
N TRP A 52 -15.28 -9.85 -4.49
CA TRP A 52 -14.59 -10.85 -5.30
C TRP A 52 -13.99 -11.93 -4.39
N HIS A 53 -13.95 -13.16 -4.85
CA HIS A 53 -13.15 -14.21 -4.24
C HIS A 53 -11.86 -14.30 -5.05
N ASP A 54 -10.74 -13.87 -4.46
CA ASP A 54 -9.43 -14.15 -5.05
C ASP A 54 -8.95 -15.45 -4.39
N GLU A 55 -8.80 -16.51 -5.18
CA GLU A 55 -8.10 -17.70 -4.72
C GLU A 55 -6.66 -17.27 -4.48
N THR A 56 -6.32 -17.01 -3.21
CA THR A 56 -4.93 -16.68 -2.89
C THR A 56 -4.04 -17.79 -3.41
N LYS A 57 -2.80 -17.46 -3.82
CA LYS A 57 -1.78 -18.46 -4.17
C LYS A 57 -1.52 -19.51 -3.05
N TYR A 58 -2.09 -19.33 -1.86
CA TYR A 58 -2.01 -20.23 -0.72
C TYR A 58 -3.22 -21.17 -0.69
N LYS A 59 -2.96 -22.45 -0.99
CA LYS A 59 -3.97 -23.51 -1.00
C LYS A 59 -4.73 -23.58 0.34
N GLY A 60 -6.05 -23.62 0.29
CA GLY A 60 -6.91 -23.75 1.49
C GLY A 60 -7.19 -22.44 2.23
N ILE A 61 -6.74 -21.29 1.72
CA ILE A 61 -7.08 -19.97 2.25
C ILE A 61 -8.04 -19.27 1.30
N SER A 62 -9.29 -19.10 1.73
CA SER A 62 -10.28 -18.27 1.04
C SER A 62 -10.24 -16.85 1.60
N ILE A 63 -9.80 -15.89 0.79
CA ILE A 63 -9.91 -14.47 1.08
C ILE A 63 -10.94 -13.88 0.10
N SER A 64 -12.01 -13.33 0.66
CA SER A 64 -12.89 -12.47 -0.12
C SER A 64 -12.35 -11.04 -0.05
N VAL A 65 -12.75 -10.21 -1.01
CA VAL A 65 -12.29 -8.82 -1.12
C VAL A 65 -13.50 -7.92 -0.92
N ASN A 66 -13.34 -6.83 -0.16
CA ASN A 66 -14.26 -5.71 -0.22
C ASN A 66 -13.58 -4.57 -0.99
N THR A 67 -14.24 -4.05 -2.02
CA THR A 67 -13.76 -2.90 -2.78
C THR A 67 -14.61 -1.68 -2.47
N THR A 68 -13.98 -0.57 -2.15
CA THR A 68 -14.58 0.77 -2.12
C THR A 68 -14.03 1.57 -3.28
N LYS A 69 -14.92 2.10 -4.13
CA LYS A 69 -14.55 2.96 -5.25
C LYS A 69 -15.51 4.13 -5.31
N ASP A 70 -14.97 5.34 -5.44
CA ASP A 70 -15.76 6.56 -5.55
C ASP A 70 -15.03 7.60 -6.43
N GLN A 71 -15.81 8.53 -6.99
CA GLN A 71 -15.32 9.64 -7.81
C GLN A 71 -16.25 10.86 -7.66
N PHE A 72 -15.66 12.03 -7.41
CA PHE A 72 -16.39 13.30 -7.27
C PHE A 72 -15.55 14.49 -7.76
N ASN A 73 -16.05 15.71 -7.56
CA ASN A 73 -15.45 16.97 -8.05
C ASN A 73 -15.13 16.90 -9.55
N GLU A 74 -16.11 16.44 -10.34
CA GLU A 74 -15.97 16.27 -11.80
C GLU A 74 -14.81 15.33 -12.21
N GLY A 75 -14.45 14.40 -11.32
CA GLY A 75 -13.39 13.44 -11.54
C GLY A 75 -12.01 13.85 -11.05
N ARG A 76 -11.87 15.06 -10.49
CA ARG A 76 -10.61 15.49 -9.85
C ARG A 76 -10.28 14.70 -8.59
N SER A 77 -11.26 14.06 -7.98
CA SER A 77 -11.06 13.26 -6.79
C SER A 77 -11.55 11.84 -6.98
N THR A 78 -10.68 10.87 -6.75
CA THR A 78 -10.91 9.43 -6.98
C THR A 78 -10.32 8.60 -5.85
N ILE A 79 -11.03 7.53 -5.50
CA ILE A 79 -10.54 6.54 -4.53
C ILE A 79 -10.79 5.12 -5.04
N LEU A 80 -9.83 4.24 -4.79
CA LEU A 80 -9.97 2.80 -4.90
C LEU A 80 -9.33 2.14 -3.68
N VAL A 81 -10.12 1.49 -2.83
CA VAL A 81 -9.63 0.79 -1.65
C VAL A 81 -10.06 -0.66 -1.71
N VAL A 82 -9.07 -1.54 -1.71
CA VAL A 82 -9.25 -2.98 -1.69
C VAL A 82 -8.90 -3.48 -0.29
N THR A 83 -9.84 -4.16 0.36
CA THR A 83 -9.72 -4.65 1.74
C THR A 83 -9.94 -6.16 1.80
N PRO A 84 -9.05 -6.93 2.43
CA PRO A 84 -9.25 -8.36 2.63
C PRO A 84 -10.37 -8.67 3.63
N VAL A 85 -11.09 -9.76 3.37
CA VAL A 85 -12.10 -10.36 4.23
C VAL A 85 -11.76 -11.83 4.43
N THR A 86 -11.45 -12.18 5.67
CA THR A 86 -11.15 -13.54 6.13
C THR A 86 -12.41 -14.19 6.73
N GLN A 87 -12.34 -15.46 7.13
CA GLN A 87 -13.39 -16.09 7.93
C GLN A 87 -13.44 -15.56 9.37
N ASN A 88 -12.35 -14.97 9.88
CA ASN A 88 -12.26 -14.48 11.26
C ASN A 88 -12.80 -13.04 11.38
N LYS A 89 -13.90 -12.87 12.12
CA LYS A 89 -14.55 -11.56 12.30
C LYS A 89 -13.68 -10.52 13.02
N THR A 90 -12.81 -10.93 13.93
CA THR A 90 -11.89 -10.04 14.65
C THR A 90 -10.83 -9.48 13.70
N ILE A 91 -10.21 -10.34 12.89
CA ILE A 91 -9.27 -9.92 11.84
C ILE A 91 -9.95 -8.93 10.89
N ASN A 92 -11.17 -9.25 10.43
CA ASN A 92 -11.92 -8.39 9.52
C ASN A 92 -12.25 -7.03 10.13
N LYS A 93 -12.49 -6.96 11.46
CA LYS A 93 -12.71 -5.68 12.15
C LYS A 93 -11.47 -4.81 12.07
N THR A 94 -10.30 -5.36 12.39
CA THR A 94 -9.02 -4.62 12.33
C THR A 94 -8.70 -4.16 10.90
N LEU A 95 -8.83 -5.04 9.90
CA LEU A 95 -8.51 -4.70 8.50
C LEU A 95 -9.48 -3.67 7.91
N ARG A 96 -10.76 -3.72 8.30
CA ARG A 96 -11.73 -2.67 7.98
C ARG A 96 -11.37 -1.34 8.65
N GLN A 97 -11.00 -1.33 9.93
CA GLN A 97 -10.61 -0.10 10.62
C GLN A 97 -9.37 0.55 9.98
N LEU A 98 -8.38 -0.24 9.59
CA LEU A 98 -7.21 0.24 8.85
C LEU A 98 -7.61 0.93 7.54
N SER A 99 -8.44 0.25 6.74
CA SER A 99 -8.88 0.77 5.44
C SER A 99 -9.82 1.96 5.58
N GLN A 100 -10.67 1.97 6.61
CA GLN A 100 -11.60 3.08 6.88
C GLN A 100 -10.85 4.36 7.21
N LYS A 101 -9.78 4.29 8.00
CA LYS A 101 -8.93 5.46 8.29
C LYS A 101 -8.40 6.10 7.00
N PHE A 102 -7.95 5.27 6.05
CA PHE A 102 -7.45 5.74 4.75
C PHE A 102 -8.57 6.38 3.89
N ILE A 103 -9.78 5.80 3.91
CA ILE A 103 -10.97 6.35 3.25
C ILE A 103 -11.39 7.69 3.86
N ASP A 104 -11.37 7.82 5.19
CA ASP A 104 -11.76 9.03 5.90
C ASP A 104 -10.77 10.18 5.61
N GLU A 105 -9.47 9.88 5.57
CA GLU A 105 -8.42 10.83 5.19
C GLU A 105 -8.61 11.35 3.75
N PHE A 106 -8.95 10.46 2.82
CA PHE A 106 -9.28 10.84 1.45
C PHE A 106 -10.43 11.83 1.39
N TYR A 107 -11.58 11.54 2.04
CA TYR A 107 -12.73 12.45 2.01
C TYR A 107 -12.45 13.81 2.66
N LYS A 108 -11.57 13.85 3.66
CA LYS A 108 -11.10 15.10 4.27
C LYS A 108 -10.29 15.93 3.27
N GLU A 109 -9.30 15.31 2.62
CA GLU A 109 -8.38 16.00 1.72
C GLU A 109 -9.08 16.43 0.43
N ALA A 110 -9.95 15.59 -0.09
CA ALA A 110 -10.88 15.88 -1.18
C ALA A 110 -11.67 17.19 -1.02
N LYS A 111 -12.27 17.40 0.15
CA LYS A 111 -13.03 18.62 0.48
C LYS A 111 -12.12 19.85 0.52
N LYS A 112 -10.91 19.69 1.06
CA LYS A 112 -9.90 20.75 1.13
C LYS A 112 -9.42 21.14 -0.28
N GLN A 113 -9.09 20.16 -1.12
CA GLN A 113 -8.64 20.39 -2.50
C GLN A 113 -9.73 21.05 -3.33
N GLU A 114 -10.98 20.64 -3.16
CA GLU A 114 -12.10 21.27 -3.84
C GLU A 114 -12.30 22.73 -3.45
N SER A 115 -12.17 23.03 -2.16
CA SER A 115 -12.30 24.40 -1.66
C SER A 115 -11.20 25.30 -2.24
N SER A 116 -9.97 24.80 -2.32
CA SER A 116 -8.84 25.51 -2.93
C SER A 116 -9.03 25.71 -4.44
N TYR A 117 -9.53 24.69 -5.15
CA TYR A 117 -9.84 24.78 -6.57
C TYR A 117 -10.89 25.86 -6.86
N LYS A 118 -12.01 25.87 -6.12
CA LYS A 118 -13.07 26.87 -6.31
C LYS A 118 -12.56 28.29 -6.09
N LYS A 119 -11.71 28.49 -5.08
CA LYS A 119 -11.05 29.78 -4.83
C LYS A 119 -10.15 30.18 -6.01
N TYR A 120 -9.32 29.26 -6.50
CA TYR A 120 -8.44 29.50 -7.64
C TYR A 120 -9.23 29.90 -8.91
N VAL A 121 -10.30 29.17 -9.23
CA VAL A 121 -11.16 29.48 -10.39
C VAL A 121 -11.81 30.86 -10.21
N ALA A 122 -12.29 31.19 -9.01
CA ALA A 122 -12.91 32.49 -8.75
C ALA A 122 -11.93 33.67 -8.90
N GLU A 123 -10.67 33.50 -8.50
CA GLU A 123 -9.64 34.54 -8.54
C GLU A 123 -9.00 34.70 -9.92
N THR A 124 -8.90 33.61 -10.69
CA THR A 124 -8.13 33.58 -11.95
C THR A 124 -8.99 33.41 -13.20
N ASN A 125 -10.22 32.91 -13.06
CA ASN A 125 -11.07 32.43 -14.14
C ASN A 125 -10.39 31.35 -15.01
N LEU A 126 -9.46 30.58 -14.42
CA LEU A 126 -8.75 29.47 -15.05
C LEU A 126 -9.04 28.17 -14.31
N GLU A 127 -9.01 27.06 -15.05
CA GLU A 127 -9.00 25.71 -14.48
C GLU A 127 -7.56 25.19 -14.36
N ALA A 128 -7.28 24.45 -13.30
CA ALA A 128 -5.97 23.84 -13.08
C ALA A 128 -6.10 22.35 -12.77
N ALA A 129 -5.36 21.54 -13.53
CA ALA A 129 -5.31 20.07 -13.38
C ALA A 129 -4.54 19.61 -12.12
N THR A 130 -3.96 20.53 -11.36
CA THR A 130 -3.17 20.23 -10.16
C THR A 130 -4.02 20.01 -8.91
N PHE A 131 -5.27 20.50 -8.89
CA PHE A 131 -6.18 20.32 -7.76
C PHE A 131 -6.89 18.97 -7.84
N ILE A 132 -6.14 17.91 -7.51
CA ILE A 132 -6.62 16.53 -7.52
C ILE A 132 -6.55 15.88 -6.14
N THR A 133 -7.25 14.77 -5.98
CA THR A 133 -7.10 13.87 -4.83
C THR A 133 -7.26 12.43 -5.33
N ASN A 134 -6.18 11.67 -5.42
CA ASN A 134 -6.21 10.28 -5.85
C ASN A 134 -5.64 9.38 -4.76
N TYR A 135 -6.46 8.47 -4.23
CA TYR A 135 -6.08 7.54 -3.17
C TYR A 135 -6.30 6.11 -3.66
N VAL A 136 -5.27 5.27 -3.59
CA VAL A 136 -5.36 3.86 -3.99
C VAL A 136 -4.80 2.98 -2.89
N GLN A 137 -5.55 1.95 -2.47
CA GLN A 137 -5.06 0.92 -1.56
C GLN A 137 -5.26 -0.46 -2.17
N HIS A 138 -4.17 -1.23 -2.20
CA HIS A 138 -4.17 -2.66 -2.49
C HIS A 138 -3.65 -3.46 -1.31
N PHE A 139 -3.91 -4.76 -1.32
CA PHE A 139 -3.30 -5.68 -0.37
C PHE A 139 -2.81 -6.95 -1.07
N ASP A 140 -1.85 -7.63 -0.45
CA ASP A 140 -1.52 -9.02 -0.76
C ASP A 140 -1.45 -9.83 0.52
N VAL A 141 -1.64 -11.15 0.42
CA VAL A 141 -1.25 -12.08 1.47
C VAL A 141 0.24 -12.36 1.32
N SER A 142 1.04 -11.97 2.32
CA SER A 142 2.51 -12.10 2.27
C SER A 142 3.01 -13.38 2.97
N PHE A 143 2.26 -13.88 3.95
CA PHE A 143 2.59 -15.06 4.73
C PHE A 143 1.33 -15.82 5.19
N VAL A 144 1.41 -17.15 5.21
CA VAL A 144 0.39 -18.06 5.75
C VAL A 144 1.08 -19.27 6.37
N SER A 145 0.67 -19.63 7.59
CA SER A 145 0.92 -20.93 8.22
C SER A 145 -0.39 -21.49 8.81
N GLU A 146 -0.31 -22.60 9.54
CA GLU A 146 -1.44 -23.15 10.29
C GLU A 146 -2.03 -22.10 11.23
N ASP A 147 -1.18 -21.42 12.00
CA ASP A 147 -1.61 -20.50 13.05
C ASP A 147 -1.62 -19.02 12.65
N TYR A 148 -0.88 -18.63 11.59
CA TYR A 148 -0.67 -17.21 11.30
C TYR A 148 -0.99 -16.84 9.85
N ILE A 149 -1.42 -15.60 9.66
CA ILE A 149 -1.59 -14.98 8.34
C ILE A 149 -1.06 -13.55 8.40
N ALA A 150 -0.36 -13.13 7.35
CA ALA A 150 0.08 -11.74 7.21
C ALA A 150 -0.40 -11.13 5.90
N PHE A 151 -0.80 -9.87 6.00
CA PHE A 151 -1.20 -9.02 4.89
C PHE A 151 -0.20 -7.89 4.74
N ILE A 152 0.16 -7.58 3.50
CA ILE A 152 0.84 -6.34 3.14
C ILE A 152 -0.19 -5.41 2.50
N PHE A 153 -0.17 -4.14 2.88
CA PHE A 153 -0.97 -3.07 2.29
C PHE A 153 -0.06 -2.10 1.56
N ASN A 154 -0.38 -1.83 0.30
CA ASN A 154 0.27 -0.81 -0.53
C ASN A 154 -0.71 0.33 -0.71
N GLN A 155 -0.36 1.52 -0.22
CA GLN A 155 -1.21 2.71 -0.26
C GLN A 155 -0.51 3.80 -1.07
N HIS A 156 -1.25 4.41 -2.01
CA HIS A 156 -0.80 5.54 -2.80
C HIS A 156 -1.71 6.73 -2.53
N THR A 157 -1.13 7.91 -2.33
CA THR A 157 -1.84 9.18 -2.20
C THR A 157 -1.27 10.22 -3.15
N ASN A 158 -2.13 11.01 -3.80
CA ASN A 158 -1.72 12.16 -4.60
C ASN A 158 -2.72 13.29 -4.43
N THR A 159 -2.23 14.46 -4.00
CA THR A 159 -3.02 15.65 -3.67
C THR A 159 -2.58 16.88 -4.48
N GLY A 160 -1.99 16.63 -5.66
CA GLY A 160 -1.36 17.66 -6.49
C GLY A 160 0.17 17.61 -6.33
N GLY A 161 0.84 16.83 -7.17
CA GLY A 161 2.28 16.63 -7.15
C GLY A 161 2.70 15.25 -7.64
N SER A 162 3.84 14.75 -7.17
CA SER A 162 4.38 13.43 -7.53
C SER A 162 3.65 12.24 -6.87
N GLY A 163 2.82 12.51 -5.85
CA GLY A 163 2.22 11.49 -5.00
C GLY A 163 3.20 10.90 -3.98
N ASN A 164 2.69 10.01 -3.14
CA ASN A 164 3.42 9.29 -2.10
C ASN A 164 2.91 7.85 -2.00
N ASP A 165 3.84 6.90 -1.93
CA ASP A 165 3.54 5.49 -1.69
C ASP A 165 3.94 5.10 -0.26
N SER A 166 3.16 4.25 0.38
CA SER A 166 3.48 3.64 1.67
C SER A 166 3.15 2.16 1.68
N ILE A 167 3.95 1.40 2.43
CA ILE A 167 3.80 -0.03 2.61
C ILE A 167 3.65 -0.31 4.09
N SER A 168 2.70 -1.17 4.47
CA SER A 168 2.63 -1.66 5.85
C SER A 168 2.21 -3.12 5.92
N SER A 169 2.69 -3.82 6.95
CA SER A 169 2.36 -5.23 7.20
C SER A 169 1.44 -5.37 8.42
N ARG A 170 0.55 -6.36 8.40
CA ARG A 170 -0.31 -6.75 9.51
C ARG A 170 -0.32 -8.26 9.66
N ILE A 171 0.02 -8.75 10.84
CA ILE A 171 0.15 -10.19 11.13
C ILE A 171 -0.91 -10.56 12.15
N PHE A 172 -1.59 -11.70 11.94
CA PHE A 172 -2.65 -12.16 12.82
C PHE A 172 -2.47 -13.63 13.15
N HIS A 173 -2.80 -13.99 14.39
CA HIS A 173 -3.11 -15.36 14.74
C HIS A 173 -4.50 -15.73 14.19
N ARG A 174 -4.60 -16.77 13.37
CA ARG A 174 -5.77 -17.11 12.55
C ARG A 174 -7.00 -17.49 13.37
N ALA A 175 -6.82 -18.29 14.41
CA ALA A 175 -7.94 -18.79 15.22
C ALA A 175 -8.51 -17.70 16.14
N SER A 176 -7.64 -17.02 16.91
CA SER A 176 -8.07 -15.98 17.86
C SER A 176 -8.35 -14.62 17.21
N GLY A 177 -7.75 -14.36 16.04
CA GLY A 177 -7.78 -13.07 15.36
C GLY A 177 -6.94 -11.98 16.04
N LYS A 178 -6.12 -12.35 17.03
CA LYS A 178 -5.19 -11.43 17.71
C LYS A 178 -4.16 -10.92 16.70
N GLU A 179 -4.00 -9.60 16.62
CA GLU A 179 -2.90 -8.96 15.90
C GLU A 179 -1.59 -9.20 16.64
N ILE A 180 -0.54 -9.52 15.88
CA ILE A 180 0.78 -9.85 16.38
C ILE A 180 1.75 -8.85 15.78
N TYR A 181 2.56 -8.24 16.63
CA TYR A 181 3.57 -7.30 16.20
C TYR A 181 4.87 -8.04 15.88
N LEU A 182 5.70 -7.44 15.02
CA LEU A 182 6.99 -8.03 14.67
C LEU A 182 7.86 -8.27 15.91
N SER A 183 7.82 -7.38 16.89
CA SER A 183 8.53 -7.54 18.17
C SER A 183 8.13 -8.83 18.90
N ASP A 184 6.88 -9.27 18.80
CA ASP A 184 6.38 -10.47 19.47
C ASP A 184 7.00 -11.78 18.91
N PHE A 185 7.74 -11.69 17.80
CA PHE A 185 8.41 -12.84 17.18
C PHE A 185 9.77 -13.14 17.83
N PHE A 186 10.34 -12.16 18.52
CA PHE A 186 11.68 -12.23 19.09
C PHE A 186 11.64 -12.60 20.57
N SER A 187 12.68 -13.28 21.03
CA SER A 187 12.79 -13.75 22.42
C SER A 187 13.16 -12.64 23.42
N ASN A 188 13.61 -11.49 22.92
CA ASN A 188 14.04 -10.36 23.73
C ASN A 188 13.75 -9.03 22.99
N ASP A 189 13.83 -7.92 23.75
CA ASP A 189 13.61 -6.58 23.22
C ASP A 189 14.77 -6.04 22.35
N THR A 190 15.83 -6.85 22.12
CA THR A 190 17.00 -6.45 21.32
C THR A 190 16.82 -6.69 19.81
N TYR A 191 15.61 -7.03 19.37
CA TYR A 191 15.33 -7.35 17.97
C TYR A 191 15.77 -6.27 16.98
N LEU A 192 15.67 -4.98 17.34
CA LEU A 192 16.14 -3.88 16.49
C LEU A 192 17.66 -3.90 16.32
N SER A 193 18.42 -4.26 17.35
CA SER A 193 19.87 -4.44 17.27
C SER A 193 20.23 -5.61 16.35
N THR A 194 19.51 -6.72 16.47
CA THR A 194 19.66 -7.86 15.57
C THR A 194 19.37 -7.49 14.12
N LEU A 195 18.23 -6.81 13.86
CA LEU A 195 17.86 -6.38 12.51
C LEU A 195 18.89 -5.39 11.95
N SER A 196 19.37 -4.45 12.77
CA SER A 196 20.45 -3.51 12.43
C SER A 196 21.70 -4.24 11.94
N GLU A 197 22.25 -5.16 12.75
CA GLU A 197 23.50 -5.85 12.45
C GLU A 197 23.42 -6.71 11.18
N ILE A 198 22.33 -7.48 11.04
CA ILE A 198 22.10 -8.32 9.87
C ILE A 198 21.91 -7.45 8.63
N SER A 199 21.14 -6.36 8.73
CA SER A 199 20.88 -5.45 7.62
C SER A 199 22.16 -4.78 7.15
N ARG A 200 22.94 -4.24 8.08
CA ARG A 200 24.25 -3.62 7.82
C ARG A 200 25.20 -4.58 7.13
N THR A 201 25.29 -5.81 7.62
CA THR A 201 26.13 -6.86 7.00
C THR A 201 25.69 -7.18 5.57
N LYS A 202 24.37 -7.31 5.32
CA LYS A 202 23.84 -7.57 3.96
C LYS A 202 24.05 -6.38 3.03
N LEU A 203 23.87 -5.15 3.53
CA LEU A 203 24.01 -3.94 2.74
C LEU A 203 25.47 -3.66 2.38
N HIS A 204 26.43 -3.85 3.29
CA HIS A 204 27.86 -3.72 2.99
C HIS A 204 28.33 -4.77 1.97
N LYS A 205 27.76 -5.97 1.98
CA LYS A 205 28.00 -6.98 0.92
C LYS A 205 27.45 -6.54 -0.44
N LYS A 206 26.30 -5.83 -0.45
CA LYS A 206 25.66 -5.36 -1.67
C LYS A 206 26.34 -4.11 -2.23
N TYR A 207 26.78 -3.22 -1.35
CA TYR A 207 27.43 -1.94 -1.66
C TYR A 207 28.80 -1.89 -0.96
N PRO A 208 29.81 -2.57 -1.52
CA PRO A 208 31.15 -2.65 -0.92
C PRO A 208 31.86 -1.30 -1.08
N GLN A 209 31.57 -0.38 -0.17
CA GLN A 209 32.25 0.90 -0.03
C GLN A 209 32.62 1.04 1.44
N GLU A 210 33.90 1.24 1.73
CA GLU A 210 34.35 1.49 3.10
C GLU A 210 33.68 2.78 3.61
N ASN A 211 33.17 2.74 4.85
CA ASN A 211 32.52 3.87 5.53
C ASN A 211 31.31 4.46 4.78
N ASN A 212 30.42 3.61 4.27
CA ASN A 212 29.16 4.07 3.69
C ASN A 212 28.23 4.65 4.78
N ILE A 213 28.26 5.98 4.94
CA ILE A 213 27.50 6.72 5.95
C ILE A 213 25.99 6.49 5.87
N PHE A 214 25.44 6.28 4.67
CA PHE A 214 24.02 5.95 4.51
C PHE A 214 23.67 4.63 5.20
N ILE A 215 24.50 3.59 5.01
CA ILE A 215 24.26 2.30 5.65
C ILE A 215 24.39 2.44 7.17
N GLU A 216 25.40 3.15 7.66
CA GLU A 216 25.62 3.31 9.10
C GLU A 216 24.46 4.02 9.80
N ASP A 217 24.00 5.14 9.25
CA ASP A 217 22.90 5.94 9.81
C ASP A 217 21.53 5.25 9.64
N GLY A 218 21.25 4.80 8.42
CA GLY A 218 19.97 4.22 8.02
C GLY A 218 19.69 2.83 8.61
N THR A 219 20.70 2.18 9.18
CA THR A 219 20.55 0.89 9.89
C THR A 219 20.63 1.01 11.40
N THR A 220 20.79 2.20 11.99
CA THR A 220 20.79 2.32 13.47
C THR A 220 19.54 1.67 14.07
N PRO A 221 19.62 1.02 15.26
CA PRO A 221 18.57 0.18 15.83
C PRO A 221 17.42 1.00 16.42
N LYS A 222 16.74 1.76 15.56
CA LYS A 222 15.61 2.64 15.88
C LYS A 222 14.38 2.13 15.13
N GLN A 223 13.21 2.27 15.75
CA GLN A 223 11.94 1.87 15.14
C GLN A 223 11.72 2.51 13.76
N GLU A 224 12.08 3.78 13.64
CA GLU A 224 11.98 4.59 12.41
C GLU A 224 12.76 3.99 11.24
N ASN A 225 13.88 3.29 11.51
CA ASN A 225 14.68 2.68 10.46
C ASN A 225 14.14 1.32 9.99
N PHE A 226 13.20 0.75 10.74
CA PHE A 226 12.60 -0.56 10.51
C PHE A 226 11.08 -0.49 10.53
N ASP A 227 10.51 0.61 10.02
CA ASP A 227 9.06 0.82 9.93
C ASP A 227 8.41 0.04 8.77
N SER A 228 9.21 -0.31 7.77
CA SER A 228 8.81 -0.96 6.52
C SER A 228 9.28 -2.42 6.45
N VAL A 229 8.84 -3.22 7.42
CA VAL A 229 9.14 -4.66 7.49
C VAL A 229 7.91 -5.51 7.15
N VAL A 230 8.09 -6.44 6.22
CA VAL A 230 7.05 -7.36 5.76
C VAL A 230 7.43 -8.79 6.09
N LEU A 231 6.55 -9.51 6.77
CA LEU A 231 6.69 -10.95 6.96
C LEU A 231 6.35 -11.69 5.66
N THR A 232 7.27 -12.50 5.17
CA THR A 232 7.09 -13.32 3.96
C THR A 232 7.36 -14.79 4.24
N GLN A 233 6.97 -15.68 3.34
CA GLN A 233 7.29 -17.11 3.44
C GLN A 233 8.81 -17.43 3.48
N LYS A 234 9.66 -16.52 3.01
CA LYS A 234 11.12 -16.73 2.97
C LYS A 234 11.85 -16.10 4.15
N GLY A 235 11.23 -15.15 4.85
CA GLY A 235 11.88 -14.32 5.84
C GLY A 235 11.25 -12.94 5.98
N LEU A 236 11.97 -12.03 6.65
CA LEU A 236 11.60 -10.63 6.76
C LEU A 236 12.12 -9.85 5.56
N LEU A 237 11.23 -9.24 4.79
CA LEU A 237 11.57 -8.29 3.73
C LEU A 237 11.55 -6.88 4.32
N ILE A 238 12.72 -6.26 4.41
CA ILE A 238 12.90 -4.89 4.90
C ILE A 238 13.07 -3.99 3.69
N SER A 239 12.29 -2.91 3.62
CA SER A 239 12.43 -1.85 2.63
C SER A 239 13.00 -0.62 3.31
N PHE A 240 14.05 -0.05 2.75
CA PHE A 240 14.64 1.21 3.18
C PHE A 240 14.31 2.28 2.14
N ASP A 241 13.82 3.42 2.63
CA ASP A 241 13.41 4.52 1.79
C ASP A 241 14.58 5.12 0.99
N LYS A 242 14.23 5.90 -0.03
CA LYS A 242 15.21 6.63 -0.84
C LYS A 242 16.07 7.51 0.08
N TYR A 243 17.39 7.50 -0.13
CA TYR A 243 18.39 8.19 0.72
C TYR A 243 18.58 7.61 2.13
N GLN A 244 17.87 6.55 2.54
CA GLN A 244 18.05 5.99 3.87
C GLN A 244 19.35 5.20 3.98
N VAL A 245 19.57 4.23 3.09
CA VAL A 245 20.76 3.34 3.11
C VAL A 245 21.62 3.39 1.84
N ALA A 246 21.23 4.22 0.87
CA ALA A 246 21.97 4.42 -0.37
C ALA A 246 21.60 5.75 -1.04
N PRO A 247 22.42 6.27 -1.98
CA PRO A 247 22.07 7.46 -2.76
C PRO A 247 20.73 7.30 -3.50
N GLY A 248 20.02 8.41 -3.70
CA GLY A 248 18.68 8.38 -4.28
C GLY A 248 18.56 7.79 -5.69
N SER A 249 19.65 7.67 -6.44
CA SER A 249 19.66 6.96 -7.72
C SER A 249 19.30 5.48 -7.60
N GLU A 250 19.49 4.88 -6.41
CA GLU A 250 19.14 3.49 -6.13
C GLU A 250 17.63 3.29 -5.86
N GLY A 251 16.88 4.37 -5.64
CA GLY A 251 15.48 4.29 -5.23
C GLY A 251 15.31 3.62 -3.86
N ILE A 252 14.23 2.85 -3.70
CA ILE A 252 13.93 2.07 -2.49
C ILE A 252 14.82 0.83 -2.48
N VAL A 253 15.59 0.64 -1.42
CA VAL A 253 16.48 -0.52 -1.26
C VAL A 253 15.77 -1.59 -0.44
N LYS A 254 15.64 -2.80 -1.00
CA LYS A 254 15.03 -3.94 -0.30
C LYS A 254 16.08 -5.00 0.04
N ILE A 255 16.01 -5.55 1.25
CA ILE A 255 16.78 -6.72 1.67
C ILE A 255 15.84 -7.79 2.23
N LEU A 256 16.15 -9.05 1.93
CA LEU A 256 15.50 -10.20 2.55
C LEU A 256 16.43 -10.75 3.62
N ILE A 257 15.90 -10.89 4.84
CA ILE A 257 16.51 -11.63 5.94
C ILE A 257 15.79 -12.98 6.06
N PRO A 258 16.39 -14.07 5.53
CA PRO A 258 15.88 -15.42 5.70
C PRO A 258 15.67 -15.81 7.16
N PHE A 259 14.67 -16.63 7.45
CA PHE A 259 14.42 -17.10 8.83
C PHE A 259 15.59 -17.86 9.45
N LYS A 260 16.38 -18.56 8.65
CA LYS A 260 17.62 -19.21 9.12
C LYS A 260 18.60 -18.21 9.74
N ASP A 261 18.69 -16.99 9.20
CA ASP A 261 19.56 -15.91 9.69
C ASP A 261 18.99 -15.27 10.98
N LEU A 262 17.71 -15.51 11.29
CA LEU A 262 17.02 -15.02 12.51
C LEU A 262 16.85 -16.12 13.57
N SER A 263 17.16 -17.37 13.23
CA SER A 263 16.72 -18.55 13.98
C SER A 263 17.17 -18.53 15.44
N GLU A 264 18.31 -17.94 15.79
CA GLU A 264 18.78 -17.84 17.17
C GLU A 264 17.96 -16.86 18.03
N PHE A 265 17.38 -15.83 17.39
CA PHE A 265 16.69 -14.70 18.05
C PHE A 265 15.17 -14.88 18.11
N LEU A 266 14.61 -15.76 17.29
CA LEU A 266 13.16 -16.03 17.26
C LEU A 266 12.73 -16.86 18.46
N LEU A 267 11.48 -16.69 18.89
CA LEU A 267 10.85 -17.59 19.85
C LEU A 267 10.75 -19.02 19.27
N PRO A 268 10.89 -20.09 20.07
CA PRO A 268 10.86 -21.49 19.57
C PRO A 268 9.64 -21.79 18.69
N LYS A 269 8.44 -21.43 19.15
CA LYS A 269 7.17 -21.58 18.40
C LYS A 269 7.18 -20.87 17.04
N ILE A 270 7.95 -19.79 16.90
CA ILE A 270 8.07 -19.03 15.66
C ILE A 270 9.06 -19.71 14.72
N LYS A 271 10.12 -20.33 15.23
CA LYS A 271 11.07 -21.11 14.40
C LYS A 271 10.37 -22.28 13.70
N GLU A 272 9.47 -22.94 14.41
CA GLU A 272 8.68 -24.07 13.89
C GLU A 272 7.79 -23.69 12.69
N LEU A 273 7.41 -22.42 12.57
CA LEU A 273 6.61 -21.93 11.44
C LEU A 273 7.36 -21.91 10.10
N PHE A 274 8.68 -22.10 10.13
CA PHE A 274 9.57 -21.88 8.99
C PHE A 274 10.50 -23.06 8.69
N GLN A 275 10.29 -24.20 9.36
CA GLN A 275 10.96 -25.49 9.09
C GLN A 275 10.11 -26.33 8.13
#